data_AF-A0A968T567-F1
#
_entry.id   AF-A0A968T567-F1
#
_cell.length_a   1.000
_cell.length_b   1.000
_cell.length_c   1.000
_cell.angle_alpha   90.00
_cell.angle_beta   90.00
_cell.angle_gamma   90.00
#
_symmetry.space_group_name_H-M   'P 1'
#
loop_
_entity.id
_entity.type
_entity.pdbx_description
1 polymer ?
#
loop_
_entity_poly.entity_id
_entity_poly.type
_entity_poly.pdbx_seq_one_letter_code
_entity_poly.pdbx_strand_id
1 'polypeptide(L)' 'MQITDIYICPHHDKSERCLCRKPQSIMLEKAIARFDINVKESYFFGDSKRDIEAGNAVGVNSILVQPNTNLIQHISLLS' A
#
# COMPACT_ATOMS: atom_id res chain seq x y z
N MET A 1 -11.87 13.17 7.08
CA MET A 1 -10.75 12.25 6.75
C MET A 1 -9.48 13.08 6.69
N GLN A 2 -8.42 12.65 7.35
CA GLN A 2 -7.13 13.35 7.36
C GLN A 2 -6.09 12.47 6.65
N ILE A 3 -5.24 13.08 5.82
CA ILE A 3 -4.09 12.42 5.20
C ILE A 3 -2.85 12.83 5.98
N THR A 4 -2.13 11.87 6.56
CA THR A 4 -0.94 12.13 7.37
C THR A 4 0.31 12.36 6.50
N ASP A 5 0.45 11.61 5.40
CA ASP A 5 1.61 11.68 4.50
C ASP A 5 1.23 11.15 3.11
N ILE A 6 2.06 11.50 2.11
CA ILE A 6 1.94 10.99 0.73
C ILE A 6 3.31 10.48 0.28
N TYR A 7 3.36 9.23 -0.21
CA TYR A 7 4.56 8.59 -0.76
C TYR A 7 4.40 8.39 -2.26
N ILE A 8 5.36 8.89 -3.05
CA ILE A 8 5.32 8.87 -4.51
C ILE A 8 6.64 8.30 -5.04
N CYS A 9 6.55 7.40 -6.02
CA CYS A 9 7.70 6.99 -6.81
C CYS A 9 7.73 7.83 -8.10
N PRO A 10 8.76 8.67 -8.32
CA PRO A 10 8.82 9.57 -9.48
C PRO A 10 9.31 8.87 -10.76
N HIS A 11 9.79 7.63 -10.65
CA HIS A 11 10.45 6.90 -11.74
C HIS A 11 9.45 6.22 -12.69
N HIS A 12 9.83 6.13 -13.96
CA HIS A 12 9.02 5.49 -15.01
C HIS A 12 9.38 4.00 -15.15
N ASP A 13 8.35 3.14 -15.28
CA ASP A 13 8.42 1.66 -15.33
C ASP A 13 9.42 1.07 -16.35
N LYS A 14 9.81 1.82 -17.39
CA LYS A 14 10.53 1.29 -18.55
C LYS A 14 11.97 1.76 -18.67
N SER A 15 12.33 2.86 -18.00
CA SER A 15 13.64 3.50 -18.16
C SER A 15 14.54 3.32 -16.95
N GLU A 16 14.00 3.01 -15.77
CA GLU A 16 14.74 3.12 -14.52
C GLU A 16 14.45 1.93 -13.59
N ARG A 17 15.51 1.19 -13.21
CA ARG A 17 15.42 0.22 -12.11
C ARG A 17 15.38 1.00 -10.81
N CYS A 18 14.22 1.02 -10.14
CA CYS A 18 14.07 1.66 -8.85
C CYS A 18 13.48 0.71 -7.80
N LEU A 19 13.80 0.96 -6.54
CA LEU A 19 13.25 0.22 -5.40
C LEU A 19 11.91 0.81 -4.93
N CYS A 20 11.46 1.95 -5.49
CA CYS A 20 10.24 2.62 -5.02
C CYS A 20 8.96 2.20 -5.68
N ARG A 21 9.03 1.68 -6.91
CA ARG A 21 7.83 1.42 -7.66
C ARG A 21 7.28 0.05 -7.28
N LYS A 22 6.00 0.02 -6.92
CA LYS A 22 5.27 -1.23 -6.70
C LYS A 22 5.48 -2.17 -7.90
N PRO A 23 5.80 -3.45 -7.70
CA PRO A 23 5.58 -4.23 -6.47
C PRO A 23 6.64 -4.10 -5.38
N GLN A 24 7.65 -3.25 -5.55
CA GLN A 24 8.60 -2.98 -4.47
C GLN A 24 7.91 -2.26 -3.30
N SER A 25 8.37 -2.57 -2.09
CA SER A 25 7.73 -2.21 -0.82
C SER A 25 8.28 -0.96 -0.14
N ILE A 26 9.37 -0.36 -0.63
CA ILE A 26 10.10 0.68 0.13
C ILE A 26 9.22 1.87 0.56
N MET A 27 8.16 2.20 -0.19
CA MET A 27 7.25 3.29 0.19
C MET A 27 6.44 2.92 1.44
N LEU A 28 6.02 1.67 1.55
CA LEU A 28 5.34 1.15 2.73
C LEU A 28 6.32 1.01 3.90
N GLU A 29 7.52 0.49 3.66
CA GLU A 29 8.58 0.39 4.67
C GLU A 29 8.90 1.75 5.29
N LYS A 30 9.01 2.81 4.46
CA LYS A 30 9.20 4.18 4.95
C LYS A 30 8.06 4.65 5.84
N ALA A 31 6.82 4.38 5.46
CA ALA A 31 5.66 4.76 6.26
C ALA A 31 5.64 4.00 7.60
N ILE A 32 5.90 2.69 7.56
CA ILE A 32 5.96 1.83 8.74
C ILE A 32 7.04 2.31 9.71
N ALA A 33 8.25 2.56 9.21
CA ALA A 33 9.37 3.03 10.03
C ALA A 33 9.13 4.45 10.59
N ARG A 34 8.52 5.35 9.81
CA ARG A 34 8.29 6.74 10.23
C ARG A 34 7.24 6.85 11.34
N PHE A 35 6.22 6.01 11.30
CA PHE A 35 5.05 6.09 12.19
C PHE A 35 4.94 4.93 13.18
N ASP A 36 5.92 4.03 13.21
CA ASP A 36 5.91 2.82 14.05
C ASP A 36 4.61 2.00 13.87
N ILE A 37 4.23 1.78 12.60
CA ILE A 37 2.95 1.17 12.25
C ILE A 37 2.95 -0.31 12.62
N ASN A 38 1.99 -0.74 13.43
CA ASN A 38 1.70 -2.16 13.61
C ASN A 38 1.03 -2.73 12.35
N VAL A 39 1.83 -3.37 11.49
CA VAL A 39 1.36 -3.94 10.21
C VAL A 39 0.29 -5.02 10.37
N LYS A 40 0.25 -5.72 11.52
CA LYS A 40 -0.73 -6.78 11.79
C LYS A 40 -2.13 -6.23 12.06
N GLU A 41 -2.21 -5.01 12.57
CA GLU A 41 -3.45 -4.28 12.86
C GLU A 41 -3.76 -3.22 11.81
N SER A 42 -3.03 -3.24 10.69
CA SER A 42 -3.15 -2.28 9.61
C SER A 42 -3.62 -2.94 8.33
N TYR A 43 -4.20 -2.13 7.44
CA TYR A 43 -4.72 -2.58 6.15
C TYR A 43 -4.18 -1.73 5.01
N PHE A 44 -3.89 -2.37 3.90
CA PHE A 44 -3.43 -1.71 2.68
C PHE A 44 -4.39 -1.99 1.52
N PHE A 45 -5.09 -0.95 1.07
CA PHE A 45 -6.04 -1.05 -0.03
C PHE A 45 -5.37 -0.66 -1.36
N GLY A 46 -5.54 -1.50 -2.38
CA GLY A 46 -5.05 -1.24 -3.72
C GLY A 46 -5.90 -1.93 -4.78
N ASP A 47 -5.83 -1.45 -6.02
CA ASP A 47 -6.65 -1.93 -7.14
C ASP A 47 -5.89 -2.81 -8.13
N SER A 48 -4.58 -2.96 -7.94
CA SER A 48 -3.73 -3.76 -8.82
C SER A 48 -2.98 -4.87 -8.08
N LYS A 49 -2.58 -5.89 -8.84
CA LYS A 49 -1.73 -6.98 -8.32
C LYS A 49 -0.43 -6.45 -7.67
N ARG A 50 0.14 -5.39 -8.23
CA ARG A 50 1.38 -4.78 -7.72
C ARG A 50 1.20 -4.16 -6.35
N ASP A 51 0.01 -3.67 -6.02
CA ASP A 51 -0.30 -3.17 -4.68
C ASP A 51 -0.29 -4.32 -3.67
N ILE A 52 -0.96 -5.43 -4.01
CA ILE A 52 -1.03 -6.61 -3.14
C ILE A 52 0.35 -7.21 -2.91
N GLU A 53 1.17 -7.29 -3.96
CA GLU A 53 2.56 -7.77 -3.85
C GLU A 53 3.39 -6.85 -2.92
N ALA A 54 3.28 -5.52 -3.07
CA ALA A 54 4.00 -4.57 -2.22
C ALA A 54 3.56 -4.64 -0.74
N GLY A 55 2.26 -4.76 -0.49
CA GLY A 55 1.74 -4.86 0.88
C GLY A 55 2.09 -6.19 1.54
N ASN A 56 1.97 -7.31 0.82
CA ASN A 56 2.38 -8.63 1.33
C ASN A 56 3.88 -8.67 1.66
N ALA A 57 4.73 -7.97 0.91
CA ALA A 57 6.16 -7.90 1.18
C ALA A 57 6.52 -7.25 2.53
N VAL A 58 5.65 -6.39 3.07
CA VAL A 58 5.81 -5.78 4.42
C VAL A 58 4.93 -6.43 5.49
N GLY A 59 4.19 -7.47 5.13
CA GLY A 59 3.32 -8.21 6.06
C GLY A 59 2.06 -7.44 6.51
N VAL A 60 1.63 -6.42 5.77
CA VAL A 60 0.36 -5.73 6.05
C VAL A 60 -0.81 -6.46 5.38
N ASN A 61 -1.98 -6.46 6.04
CA ASN A 61 -3.19 -7.06 5.47
C ASN A 61 -3.61 -6.32 4.19
N SER A 62 -3.33 -6.91 3.04
CA SER A 62 -3.52 -6.27 1.74
C SER A 62 -4.87 -6.66 1.13
N ILE A 63 -5.67 -5.67 0.76
CA ILE A 63 -7.04 -5.85 0.24
C ILE A 63 -7.09 -5.32 -1.20
N LEU A 64 -7.43 -6.23 -2.12
CA LEU A 64 -7.66 -5.89 -3.52
C LEU A 64 -9.09 -5.35 -3.67
N VAL A 65 -9.22 -4.14 -4.21
CA VAL A 65 -10.52 -3.50 -4.47
C VAL A 65 -10.70 -3.24 -5.96
N GLN A 66 -11.95 -3.23 -6.42
CA GLN A 66 -12.21 -2.77 -7.78
C GLN A 66 -12.09 -1.24 -7.85
N PRO A 67 -11.56 -0.67 -8.95
CA PRO A 67 -11.54 0.77 -9.15
C PRO A 67 -12.93 1.39 -8.96
N ASN A 68 -12.98 2.60 -8.37
CA ASN A 68 -14.21 3.35 -8.09
C ASN A 68 -15.20 2.67 -7.12
N THR A 69 -14.74 1.70 -6.33
CA THR A 69 -15.58 1.06 -5.30
C THR A 69 -15.61 1.90 -4.01
N ASN A 70 -16.74 1.87 -3.31
CA ASN A 70 -16.87 2.51 -2.01
C ASN A 70 -16.13 1.67 -0.94
N LEU A 71 -15.02 2.21 -0.42
CA LEU A 71 -14.20 1.54 0.59
C LEU A 71 -14.95 1.21 1.89
N ILE A 72 -16.03 1.93 2.21
CA ILE A 72 -16.87 1.64 3.39
C ILE A 72 -17.46 0.22 3.32
N GLN A 73 -17.76 -0.28 2.11
CA GLN A 73 -18.28 -1.63 1.93
C GLN A 73 -17.28 -2.72 2.31
N HIS A 74 -15.98 -2.37 2.36
CA HIS A 74 -14.92 -3.28 2.75
C HIS A 74 -14.59 -3.21 4.26
N ILE A 75 -15.22 -2.30 5.01
CA ILE A 75 -14.99 -2.18 6.47
C ILE A 75 -15.46 -3.42 7.22
N SER A 76 -16.49 -4.12 6.73
CA SER A 76 -16.96 -5.39 7.32
C SER A 76 -15.92 -6.51 7.28
N LEU A 77 -14.88 -6.37 6.46
CA LEU A 77 -13.76 -7.31 6.34
C LEU A 77 -12.64 -7.02 7.35
N LEU A 78 -12.72 -5.89 8.06
CA LEU A 78 -11.76 -5.46 9.06
C LEU A 78 -12.19 -6.03 10.42
N SER A 79 -11.93 -7.32 10.61
CA SER A 79 -12.14 -8.04 11.87
C SER A 79 -11.00 -7.82 12.85
#